data_AF-A0A225UIE8-F1
#
_entry.id   AF-A0A225UIE8-F1
#
_cell.length_a   1.000
_cell.length_b   1.000
_cell.length_c   1.000
_cell.angle_alpha   90.00
_cell.angle_beta   90.00
_cell.angle_gamma   90.00
#
_symmetry.space_group_name_H-M   'P 1'
#
loop_
_entity.id
_entity.type
_entity.pdbx_description
1 polymer ?
#
loop_
_entity_poly.entity_id
_entity_poly.type
_entity_poly.pdbx_seq_one_letter_code
_entity_poly.pdbx_strand_id
1 'polypeptide(L)'
;VSELRIERIRQVQDKESWIMGLKKYLVGEIRDLTQEEAKMFGSIAMNYEADQLDLLFYCPTTKETAADRDKMMRLMIPETLQQDILHHYHTSL
;
A
#
# COMPACT_ATOMS: atom_id res chain seq x y z
N VAL A 1 -19.17 -0.15 10.29
CA VAL A 1 -18.94 -1.17 9.22
C VAL A 1 -17.76 -0.81 8.33
N SER A 2 -17.63 0.45 7.86
CA SER A 2 -16.50 0.88 7.01
C SER A 2 -15.14 0.89 7.72
N GLU A 3 -15.09 1.30 8.98
CA GLU A 3 -13.85 1.32 9.79
C GLU A 3 -13.23 -0.08 9.95
N LEU A 4 -14.04 -1.11 10.17
CA LEU A 4 -13.58 -2.50 10.29
C LEU A 4 -12.97 -3.04 8.98
N ARG A 5 -13.40 -2.53 7.82
CA ARG A 5 -12.85 -2.93 6.51
C ARG A 5 -11.49 -2.29 6.26
N ILE A 6 -11.36 -1.01 6.59
CA ILE A 6 -10.09 -0.28 6.45
C ILE A 6 -9.04 -0.85 7.40
N GLU A 7 -9.42 -1.11 8.65
CA GLU A 7 -8.54 -1.73 9.64
C GLU A 7 -8.05 -3.10 9.17
N ARG A 8 -8.92 -3.93 8.59
CA ARG A 8 -8.52 -5.22 8.02
C ARG A 8 -7.52 -5.04 6.87
N ILE A 9 -7.74 -4.08 5.96
CA ILE A 9 -6.81 -3.82 4.86
C ILE A 9 -5.45 -3.41 5.40
N ARG A 10 -5.39 -2.50 6.38
CA ARG A 10 -4.15 -2.11 7.05
C ARG A 10 -3.39 -3.32 7.61
N GLN A 11 -4.08 -4.14 8.40
CA GLN A 11 -3.47 -5.33 9.01
C GLN A 11 -2.92 -6.33 7.98
N VAL A 12 -3.55 -6.42 6.81
CA VAL A 12 -3.06 -7.30 5.74
C VAL A 12 -1.91 -6.63 4.96
N GLN A 13 -1.95 -5.31 4.76
CA GLN A 13 -0.81 -4.56 4.21
C GLN A 13 0.46 -4.79 5.04
N ASP A 14 0.36 -4.77 6.37
CA ASP A 14 1.51 -4.94 7.27
C ASP A 14 2.09 -6.36 7.25
N LYS A 15 1.35 -7.34 6.72
CA LYS A 15 1.82 -8.71 6.56
C LYS A 15 2.57 -8.94 5.24
N GLU A 16 2.37 -8.08 4.24
CA GLU A 16 3.09 -8.17 2.97
C GLU A 16 4.41 -7.40 3.06
N SER A 17 5.52 -8.14 3.00
CA SER A 17 6.87 -7.60 3.24
C SER A 17 7.22 -6.41 2.36
N TRP A 18 6.84 -6.45 1.08
CA TRP A 18 7.13 -5.37 0.14
C TRP A 18 6.30 -4.11 0.44
N ILE A 19 5.06 -4.25 0.93
CA ILE A 19 4.19 -3.13 1.34
C ILE A 19 4.73 -2.50 2.61
N MET A 20 5.02 -3.32 3.62
CA MET A 20 5.62 -2.86 4.88
C MET A 20 6.97 -2.18 4.64
N GLY A 21 7.83 -2.76 3.80
CA GLY A 21 9.12 -2.17 3.45
C GLY A 21 8.99 -0.82 2.73
N LEU A 22 8.01 -0.70 1.82
CA LEU A 22 7.74 0.58 1.14
C LEU A 22 7.18 1.63 2.11
N LYS A 23 6.29 1.27 3.02
CA LYS A 23 5.80 2.20 4.07
C LYS A 23 6.95 2.73 4.90
N LYS A 24 7.83 1.85 5.40
CA LYS A 24 9.05 2.22 6.13
C LYS A 24 9.93 3.18 5.33
N TYR A 25 10.09 2.93 4.02
CA TYR A 25 10.82 3.84 3.15
C TYR A 25 10.18 5.24 3.12
N LEU A 26 8.86 5.31 2.93
CA LEU A 26 8.10 6.57 2.81
C LEU A 26 8.08 7.38 4.11
N VAL A 27 8.01 6.74 5.27
CA VAL A 27 8.05 7.42 6.58
C VAL A 27 9.47 7.77 7.04
N GLY A 28 10.49 7.36 6.28
CA GLY A 28 11.91 7.68 6.56
C GLY A 28 12.60 6.71 7.51
N GLU A 29 12.01 5.54 7.79
CA GLU A 29 12.60 4.45 8.57
C GLU A 29 13.63 3.65 7.76
N ILE A 30 14.50 4.34 7.01
CA ILE A 30 15.44 3.72 6.06
C ILE A 30 16.43 2.77 6.74
N ARG A 31 16.70 2.95 8.04
CA ARG A 31 17.62 2.11 8.83
C ARG A 31 17.11 0.68 9.03
N ASP A 32 15.82 0.47 8.88
CA ASP A 32 15.17 -0.84 9.00
C ASP A 32 15.17 -1.61 7.67
N LEU A 33 15.69 -1.02 6.60
CA LEU A 33 15.71 -1.58 5.26
C LEU A 33 17.13 -1.99 4.86
N THR A 34 17.23 -3.03 4.05
CA THR A 34 18.47 -3.36 3.33
C THR A 34 18.79 -2.29 2.28
N GLN A 35 20.04 -2.26 1.82
CA GLN A 35 20.46 -1.32 0.78
C GLN A 35 19.71 -1.58 -0.53
N GLU A 36 19.47 -2.85 -0.85
CA GLU A 36 18.73 -3.31 -2.02
C GLU A 36 17.26 -2.86 -1.95
N GLU A 37 16.61 -3.05 -0.81
CA GLU A 37 15.24 -2.58 -0.56
C GLU A 37 15.14 -1.07 -0.68
N ALA A 38 16.01 -0.31 -0.02
CA ALA A 38 15.99 1.16 -0.09
C ALA A 38 16.16 1.67 -1.53
N LYS A 39 17.03 1.01 -2.33
CA LYS A 39 17.21 1.33 -3.74
C LYS A 39 15.96 1.01 -4.57
N MET A 40 15.38 -0.16 -4.36
CA MET A 40 14.17 -0.60 -5.06
C MET A 40 12.99 0.32 -4.73
N PHE A 41 12.73 0.58 -3.45
CA PHE A 41 11.64 1.45 -3.02
C PHE A 41 11.84 2.88 -3.49
N GLY A 42 13.07 3.42 -3.47
CA GLY A 42 13.36 4.74 -4.02
C GLY A 42 12.99 4.89 -5.51
N SER A 43 13.04 3.81 -6.28
CA SER A 43 12.65 3.84 -7.71
C SER A 43 11.13 3.94 -7.94
N ILE A 44 10.32 3.55 -6.95
CA ILE A 44 8.85 3.52 -7.07
C ILE A 44 8.14 4.50 -6.13
N ALA A 45 8.82 4.99 -5.09
CA ALA A 45 8.24 5.78 -4.00
C ALA A 45 7.43 7.00 -4.48
N MET A 46 7.82 7.62 -5.58
CA MET A 46 7.08 8.77 -6.13
C MET A 46 5.63 8.45 -6.50
N ASN A 47 5.30 7.18 -6.74
CA ASN A 47 3.94 6.72 -7.08
C ASN A 47 3.13 6.24 -5.88
N TYR A 48 3.66 6.38 -4.66
CA TYR A 48 3.03 5.88 -3.46
C TYR A 48 3.07 6.89 -2.33
N GLU A 49 2.06 6.86 -1.49
CA GLU A 49 1.97 7.70 -0.30
C GLU A 49 1.46 6.86 0.87
N ALA A 50 2.06 7.06 2.05
CA ALA A 50 1.59 6.48 3.30
C ALA A 50 0.86 7.59 4.09
N ASP A 51 -0.34 7.32 4.57
CA ASP A 51 -1.11 8.29 5.34
C ASP A 51 -0.82 8.22 6.85
N GLN A 52 -1.52 9.03 7.64
CA GLN A 52 -1.37 9.08 9.10
C GLN A 52 -1.87 7.81 9.82
N LEU A 53 -2.69 6.99 9.16
CA LEU A 53 -3.19 5.73 9.69
C LEU A 53 -2.30 4.55 9.30
N ASP A 54 -1.16 4.84 8.67
CA ASP A 54 -0.26 3.87 8.08
C ASP A 54 -0.94 3.03 6.97
N LEU A 55 -1.81 3.65 6.16
CA LEU A 55 -2.35 3.02 4.96
C LEU A 55 -1.51 3.42 3.76
N LEU A 56 -1.15 2.43 2.93
CA LEU A 56 -0.45 2.68 1.68
C LEU A 56 -1.45 2.94 0.54
N PHE A 57 -1.21 4.01 -0.22
CA PHE A 57 -1.95 4.38 -1.42
C PHE A 57 -1.04 4.39 -2.63
N TYR A 58 -1.59 3.99 -3.77
CA TYR A 58 -1.02 4.27 -5.08
C TYR A 58 -1.53 5.63 -5.57
N CYS A 59 -0.62 6.54 -5.86
CA CYS A 59 -0.89 7.85 -6.43
C CYS A 59 -0.11 8.00 -7.73
N PRO A 60 -0.76 7.92 -8.91
CA PRO A 60 -0.08 8.10 -10.19
C PRO A 60 0.65 9.45 -10.24
N THR A 61 1.92 9.44 -10.63
CA THR A 61 2.66 10.68 -10.96
C THR A 61 2.35 11.14 -12.38
N THR A 62 1.08 11.38 -12.69
CA THR A 62 0.70 12.12 -13.89
C THR A 62 1.05 13.60 -13.70
N LYS A 63 1.25 14.34 -14.81
CA LYS A 63 1.51 15.80 -14.80
C LYS A 63 0.25 16.61 -14.44
N GLU A 64 -0.54 16.12 -13.50
CA GLU A 64 -1.83 16.66 -13.13
C GLU A 64 -1.73 17.44 -11.82
N THR A 65 -2.73 18.27 -11.53
CA THR A 65 -2.72 19.14 -10.36
C THR A 65 -2.82 18.31 -9.07
N ALA A 66 -2.42 18.88 -7.92
CA ALA A 66 -2.55 18.20 -6.63
C ALA A 66 -4.00 17.75 -6.31
N ALA A 67 -5.00 18.50 -6.80
CA ALA A 67 -6.41 18.16 -6.64
C ALA A 67 -6.85 16.98 -7.52
N ASP A 68 -6.20 16.77 -8.67
CA ASP A 68 -6.47 15.61 -9.52
C ASP A 68 -5.78 14.36 -8.98
N ARG A 69 -4.61 14.52 -8.35
CA ARG A 69 -3.89 13.44 -7.66
C ARG A 69 -4.73 12.81 -6.55
N ASP A 70 -5.33 13.62 -5.67
CA ASP A 70 -6.18 13.13 -4.58
C ASP A 70 -7.36 12.28 -5.11
N LYS A 71 -7.98 12.71 -6.21
CA LYS A 71 -9.06 11.94 -6.87
C LYS A 71 -8.58 10.64 -7.50
N MET A 72 -7.30 10.54 -7.83
CA MET A 72 -6.69 9.36 -8.45
C MET A 72 -6.02 8.43 -7.45
N MET A 73 -5.93 8.81 -6.17
CA MET A 73 -5.39 7.95 -5.13
C MET A 73 -6.23 6.69 -4.99
N ARG A 74 -5.55 5.54 -4.95
CA ARG A 74 -6.18 4.24 -4.77
C ARG A 74 -5.54 3.57 -3.56
N LEU A 75 -6.38 3.13 -2.63
CA LEU A 75 -5.93 2.33 -1.50
C LEU A 75 -5.29 1.04 -2.03
N MET A 76 -4.07 0.75 -1.58
CA MET A 76 -3.36 -0.45 -2.00
C MET A 76 -4.04 -1.68 -1.39
N ILE A 77 -4.60 -2.55 -2.23
CA ILE A 77 -5.21 -3.80 -1.76
C ILE A 77 -4.13 -4.90 -1.83
N PRO A 78 -3.73 -5.49 -0.69
CA PRO A 78 -2.74 -6.57 -0.66
C PRO A 78 -3.19 -7.78 -1.49
N GLU A 79 -2.26 -8.45 -2.15
CA GLU A 79 -2.53 -9.66 -2.95
C GLU A 79 -3.13 -10.79 -2.11
N THR A 80 -2.66 -10.93 -0.88
CA THR A 80 -3.18 -11.92 0.09
C THR A 80 -4.67 -11.71 0.36
N LEU A 81 -5.14 -10.46 0.44
CA LEU A 81 -6.57 -10.18 0.59
C LEU A 81 -7.35 -10.48 -0.69
N GLN A 82 -6.77 -10.25 -1.86
CA GLN A 82 -7.39 -10.62 -3.14
C GLN A 82 -7.54 -12.15 -3.26
N GLN A 83 -6.51 -12.90 -2.87
CA GLN A 83 -6.53 -14.36 -2.85
C GLN A 83 -7.60 -14.89 -1.89
N ASP A 84 -7.75 -14.31 -0.69
CA ASP A 84 -8.79 -14.70 0.26
C ASP A 84 -10.20 -14.49 -0.31
N ILE A 85 -10.44 -13.38 -1.01
CA ILE A 85 -11.72 -13.10 -1.67
C ILE A 85 -11.99 -14.12 -2.77
N LEU A 86 -11.01 -14.35 -3.65
CA LEU A 86 -11.14 -15.34 -4.73
C LEU A 86 -11.37 -16.74 -4.17
N HIS A 87 -10.61 -17.14 -3.16
CA HIS A 87 -10.75 -18.45 -2.50
C HIS A 87 -12.15 -18.61 -1.90
N HIS A 88 -12.69 -17.58 -1.24
CA HIS A 88 -14.05 -17.61 -0.69
C HIS A 88 -15.12 -17.82 -1.78
N TYR A 89 -14.96 -17.19 -2.96
CA TYR A 89 -15.85 -17.42 -4.11
C TYR A 89 -15.75 -18.84 -4.66
N HIS A 90 -14.54 -19.42 -4.71
CA HIS A 90 -14.34 -20.78 -5.24
C HIS A 90 -14.77 -21.89 -4.28
N THR A 91 -14.68 -21.67 -2.96
CA THR A 91 -15.06 -22.67 -1.93
C THR A 91 -16.54 -22.64 -1.54
N SER A 92 -17.30 -21.65 -2.02
CA SER A 92 -18.73 -21.52 -1.74
C SER A 92 -19.64 -22.16 -2.81
N LEU A 93 -19.09 -23.04 -3.68
CA LEU A 93 -19.78 -23.74 -4.77
C LEU A 93 -20.04 -25.22 -4.43
#